data_AF-G6AWK8-F1
#
_entry.id   AF-G6AWK8-F1
#
_cell.length_a   1.000
_cell.length_b   1.000
_cell.length_c   1.000
_cell.angle_alpha   90.00
_cell.angle_beta   90.00
_cell.angle_gamma   90.00
#
_symmetry.space_group_name_H-M   'P 1'
#
loop_
_entity.id
_entity.type
_entity.pdbx_description
1 polymer ?
#
loop_
_entity_poly.entity_id
_entity_poly.type
_entity_poly.pdbx_seq_one_letter_code
_entity_poly.pdbx_strand_id
1 'polypeptide(L)'
;MRKTVLTMLCLMAMSASYAQTTKRIMTVQQKNGTKVEYKVDNVERVSFSDKVYADLNNQWAFNEEVNPVNTVLFAESGENSLFAIHTAENVASNLVPDITIELPTSLIGQDVDLATEEGVVLRYKERELKKGTVKVKFDKFKKNVTISVEAEDGGDEVRCEYTGAFGRIYLVENSIKVSVPEQAVAHSKVASAFCVQPKATGEPTNFAFADVAATAPADFLNANVAVWFSVSAAKLYNGTIDMATDADSYTFRYIDYATRTVYDKVKSGTITTAQGYNGQTYVSLEAVLEDGKTVSLSYFGALTNTESLDEIIPSVVAENEYKYYNADGEVSITRQLGTSYMKEYKGNFTFYLIPEGDGKTSSDRVEVKVGSDLINAGEIDLANVGQEKIVDIKYNAGSIQLQSYAAGHGYGNMPNNGTLTVSKEENGVYEILLDVTNKYTNSYTTNGGDNTRIVVNYKGTFEAY
;
A
#
# COMPACT_ATOMS: atom_id res chain seq x y z
N MET A 1 -1.06 -13.51 -99.07
CA MET A 1 -1.33 -14.65 -98.16
C MET A 1 -2.48 -14.26 -97.24
N ARG A 2 -3.44 -15.19 -97.12
CA ARG A 2 -4.77 -15.03 -96.54
C ARG A 2 -4.74 -14.70 -95.05
N LYS A 3 -5.52 -13.71 -94.61
CA LYS A 3 -6.28 -13.80 -93.36
C LYS A 3 -7.75 -13.62 -93.68
N THR A 4 -8.50 -14.60 -93.23
CA THR A 4 -9.86 -14.95 -93.62
C THR A 4 -10.86 -13.93 -93.10
N VAL A 5 -11.78 -13.56 -93.98
CA VAL A 5 -13.05 -12.85 -93.74
C VAL A 5 -14.08 -13.86 -93.23
N LEU A 6 -15.04 -13.42 -92.39
CA LEU A 6 -16.48 -13.82 -92.26
C LEU A 6 -16.91 -13.77 -90.77
N THR A 7 -18.07 -13.27 -90.33
CA THR A 7 -19.22 -12.61 -90.96
C THR A 7 -20.12 -12.06 -89.83
N MET A 8 -20.78 -10.92 -90.12
CA MET A 8 -22.17 -10.55 -89.77
C MET A 8 -22.92 -11.33 -88.69
N LEU A 9 -23.54 -10.60 -87.75
CA LEU A 9 -25.00 -10.42 -87.80
C LEU A 9 -25.42 -9.21 -86.93
N CYS A 10 -25.83 -8.12 -87.59
CA CYS A 10 -26.78 -7.20 -86.98
C CYS A 10 -28.17 -7.81 -87.19
N LEU A 11 -28.93 -7.98 -86.11
CA LEU A 11 -30.39 -8.06 -86.19
C LEU A 11 -30.99 -7.21 -85.06
N MET A 12 -31.84 -6.28 -85.49
CA MET A 12 -32.43 -5.21 -84.71
C MET A 12 -33.37 -5.72 -83.61
N ALA A 13 -33.47 -4.98 -82.51
CA ALA A 13 -34.73 -4.79 -81.81
C ALA A 13 -34.88 -3.32 -81.42
N MET A 14 -35.98 -2.74 -81.88
CA MET A 14 -36.37 -1.35 -81.68
C MET A 14 -36.86 -1.08 -80.25
N SER A 15 -36.79 0.20 -79.92
CA SER A 15 -37.69 0.98 -79.05
C SER A 15 -37.70 0.70 -77.54
N ALA A 16 -37.13 1.64 -76.80
CA ALA A 16 -37.96 2.60 -76.07
C ALA A 16 -37.20 3.93 -75.95
N SER A 17 -37.67 4.95 -76.65
CA SER A 17 -37.30 6.34 -76.37
C SER A 17 -37.91 6.73 -75.03
N TYR A 18 -37.24 6.38 -73.93
CA TYR A 18 -37.47 7.10 -72.69
C TYR A 18 -36.91 8.50 -72.90
N ALA A 19 -37.80 9.50 -72.87
CA ALA A 19 -37.39 10.88 -72.76
C ALA A 19 -36.37 10.97 -71.61
N GLN A 20 -35.10 11.23 -71.93
CA GLN A 20 -34.12 11.56 -70.90
C GLN A 20 -34.54 12.91 -70.33
N THR A 21 -35.36 12.90 -69.29
CA THR A 21 -35.51 14.05 -68.40
C THR A 21 -34.15 14.28 -67.77
N THR A 22 -33.39 15.21 -68.34
CA THR A 22 -32.12 15.68 -67.82
C THR A 22 -32.44 16.46 -66.55
N LYS A 23 -32.32 15.80 -65.38
CA LYS A 23 -32.48 16.46 -64.08
C LYS A 23 -31.13 17.06 -63.69
N ARG A 24 -31.11 18.34 -63.31
CA ARG A 24 -29.91 18.97 -62.74
C ARG A 24 -29.69 18.40 -61.35
N ILE A 25 -28.48 17.89 -61.12
CA ILE A 25 -28.04 17.39 -59.82
C ILE A 25 -26.82 18.17 -59.36
N MET A 26 -26.67 18.35 -58.06
CA MET A 26 -25.44 18.82 -57.43
C MET A 26 -24.78 17.62 -56.78
N THR A 27 -23.55 17.31 -57.18
CA THR A 27 -22.76 16.21 -56.62
C THR A 27 -21.70 16.78 -55.68
N VAL A 28 -21.80 16.48 -54.39
CA VAL A 28 -20.76 16.76 -53.40
C VAL A 28 -19.87 15.53 -53.28
N GLN A 29 -18.63 15.63 -53.75
CA GLN A 29 -17.63 14.57 -53.60
C GLN A 29 -16.82 14.82 -52.34
N GLN A 30 -16.90 13.88 -51.40
CA GLN A 30 -16.15 13.91 -50.15
C GLN A 30 -14.71 13.42 -50.36
N LYS A 31 -13.78 13.81 -49.47
CA LYS A 31 -12.36 13.40 -49.52
C LYS A 31 -12.16 11.88 -49.49
N ASN A 32 -13.08 11.13 -48.87
CA ASN A 32 -13.08 9.66 -48.85
C ASN A 32 -13.61 9.02 -50.16
N GLY A 33 -13.88 9.82 -51.20
CA GLY A 33 -14.39 9.35 -52.50
C GLY A 33 -15.90 9.14 -52.56
N THR A 34 -16.61 9.26 -51.43
CA THR A 34 -18.07 9.13 -51.37
C THR A 34 -18.71 10.35 -52.03
N LYS A 35 -19.79 10.11 -52.78
CA LYS A 35 -20.54 11.15 -53.49
C LYS A 35 -21.94 11.25 -52.90
N VAL A 36 -22.35 12.47 -52.56
CA VAL A 36 -23.72 12.79 -52.17
C VAL A 36 -24.35 13.60 -53.29
N GLU A 37 -25.48 13.12 -53.82
CA GLU A 37 -26.20 13.79 -54.90
C GLU A 37 -27.46 14.46 -54.37
N TYR A 38 -27.60 15.75 -54.66
CA TYR A 38 -28.80 16.52 -54.35
C TYR A 38 -29.55 16.79 -55.65
N LYS A 39 -30.86 16.47 -55.67
CA LYS A 39 -31.73 16.88 -56.77
C LYS A 39 -31.89 18.40 -56.69
N VAL A 40 -31.45 19.10 -57.72
CA VAL A 40 -31.52 20.57 -57.78
C VAL A 40 -32.83 20.92 -58.48
N ASP A 41 -33.90 20.97 -57.69
CA ASP A 41 -35.20 21.50 -58.10
C ASP A 41 -35.52 22.70 -57.20
N ASN A 42 -35.91 23.83 -57.79
CA ASN A 42 -36.21 25.07 -57.07
C ASN A 42 -35.10 25.64 -56.15
N VAL A 43 -33.82 25.46 -56.52
CA VAL A 43 -32.65 26.06 -55.82
C VAL A 43 -32.21 27.33 -56.55
N GLU A 44 -32.28 28.48 -55.88
CA GLU A 44 -31.90 29.78 -56.45
C GLU A 44 -30.39 30.06 -56.35
N ARG A 45 -29.75 29.69 -55.23
CA ARG A 45 -28.32 29.91 -55.01
C ARG A 45 -27.72 28.83 -54.08
N VAL A 46 -26.50 28.39 -54.39
CA VAL A 46 -25.62 27.65 -53.48
C VAL A 46 -24.52 28.61 -53.06
N SER A 47 -24.32 28.79 -51.77
CA SER A 47 -23.25 29.64 -51.22
C SER A 47 -22.44 28.86 -50.20
N PHE A 48 -21.14 29.04 -50.26
CA PHE A 48 -20.22 28.62 -49.22
C PHE A 48 -19.87 29.86 -48.40
N SER A 49 -19.80 29.70 -47.10
CA SER A 49 -19.32 30.73 -46.18
C SER A 49 -18.22 30.11 -45.35
N ASP A 50 -17.09 30.79 -45.27
CA ASP A 50 -16.05 30.41 -44.32
C ASP A 50 -16.58 30.66 -42.91
N LYS A 51 -16.50 29.64 -42.05
CA LYS A 51 -16.68 29.84 -40.62
C LYS A 51 -15.37 30.39 -40.08
N VAL A 52 -15.42 31.62 -39.57
CA VAL A 52 -14.29 32.21 -38.84
C VAL A 52 -14.45 31.78 -37.39
N TYR A 53 -13.52 30.98 -36.91
CA TYR A 53 -13.46 30.62 -35.51
C TYR A 53 -12.66 31.64 -34.71
N ALA A 54 -12.96 31.73 -33.41
CA ALA A 54 -12.16 32.52 -32.49
C ALA A 54 -10.74 31.94 -32.36
N ASP A 55 -9.75 32.83 -32.34
CA ASP A 55 -8.39 32.51 -31.89
C ASP A 55 -8.44 32.15 -30.40
N LEU A 56 -7.79 31.04 -30.05
CA LEU A 56 -7.76 30.54 -28.67
C LEU A 56 -6.51 31.01 -27.95
N ASN A 57 -6.64 31.36 -26.68
CA ASN A 57 -5.52 31.69 -25.80
C ASN A 57 -5.76 31.13 -24.40
N ASN A 58 -5.07 30.04 -24.03
CA ASN A 58 -5.33 29.27 -22.81
C ASN A 58 -6.80 28.87 -22.69
N GLN A 59 -7.32 28.34 -23.79
CA GLN A 59 -8.73 28.03 -24.00
C GLN A 59 -8.86 26.74 -24.81
N TRP A 60 -9.99 26.08 -24.65
CA TRP A 60 -10.44 25.03 -25.54
C TRP A 60 -11.84 25.37 -26.07
N ALA A 61 -12.18 24.84 -27.23
CA ALA A 61 -13.48 25.05 -27.84
C ALA A 61 -14.06 23.74 -28.33
N PHE A 62 -15.37 23.59 -28.14
CA PHE A 62 -16.18 22.61 -28.84
C PHE A 62 -17.09 23.36 -29.81
N ASN A 63 -16.85 23.16 -31.11
CA ASN A 63 -17.44 23.97 -32.17
C ASN A 63 -17.19 25.47 -31.92
N GLU A 64 -18.25 26.22 -31.63
CA GLU A 64 -18.23 27.68 -31.39
C GLU A 64 -18.16 28.02 -29.89
N GLU A 65 -18.36 27.04 -29.01
CA GLU A 65 -18.36 27.25 -27.57
C GLU A 65 -16.93 27.25 -27.03
N VAL A 66 -16.46 28.43 -26.60
CA VAL A 66 -15.11 28.64 -26.06
C VAL A 66 -15.14 28.58 -24.54
N ASN A 67 -14.25 27.78 -23.97
CA ASN A 67 -14.09 27.52 -22.55
C ASN A 67 -12.65 27.81 -22.12
N PRO A 68 -12.43 28.33 -20.90
CA PRO A 68 -11.08 28.53 -20.38
C PRO A 68 -10.41 27.19 -20.03
N VAL A 69 -9.09 27.15 -20.14
CA VAL A 69 -8.26 26.10 -19.54
C VAL A 69 -7.74 26.62 -18.20
N ASN A 70 -8.30 26.11 -17.10
CA ASN A 70 -7.92 26.53 -15.75
C ASN A 70 -6.92 25.57 -15.10
N THR A 71 -6.99 24.28 -15.41
CA THR A 71 -6.06 23.27 -14.88
C THR A 71 -5.62 22.32 -15.98
N VAL A 72 -4.31 22.07 -16.06
CA VAL A 72 -3.74 20.96 -16.84
C VAL A 72 -3.01 20.03 -15.88
N LEU A 73 -3.36 18.75 -15.91
CA LEU A 73 -2.72 17.69 -15.13
C LEU A 73 -1.90 16.80 -16.05
N PHE A 74 -0.75 16.34 -15.57
CA PHE A 74 0.20 15.51 -16.30
C PHE A 74 0.55 14.27 -15.48
N ALA A 75 0.56 13.11 -16.14
CA ALA A 75 1.02 11.84 -15.59
C ALA A 75 1.90 11.10 -16.61
N GLU A 76 2.85 10.31 -16.14
CA GLU A 76 3.53 9.30 -16.95
C GLU A 76 2.88 7.93 -16.68
N SER A 77 2.71 7.13 -17.74
CA SER A 77 2.11 5.80 -17.71
C SER A 77 2.98 4.85 -18.52
N GLY A 78 4.03 4.31 -17.89
CA GLY A 78 5.05 3.54 -18.60
C GLY A 78 5.74 4.39 -19.67
N GLU A 79 5.61 4.01 -20.94
CA GLU A 79 6.18 4.75 -22.07
C GLU A 79 5.26 5.90 -22.56
N ASN A 80 4.03 5.99 -22.06
CA ASN A 80 3.06 7.00 -22.44
C ASN A 80 3.05 8.18 -21.48
N SER A 81 2.59 9.32 -21.99
CA SER A 81 2.29 10.54 -21.25
C SER A 81 0.81 10.84 -21.36
N LEU A 82 0.20 11.20 -20.23
CA LEU A 82 -1.21 11.59 -20.11
C LEU A 82 -1.30 13.08 -19.76
N PHE A 83 -2.12 13.82 -20.51
CA PHE A 83 -2.50 15.19 -20.22
C PHE A 83 -4.01 15.27 -20.06
N ALA A 84 -4.47 15.75 -18.90
CA ALA A 84 -5.88 15.98 -18.59
C ALA A 84 -6.13 17.48 -18.44
N ILE A 85 -7.02 18.01 -19.27
CA ILE A 85 -7.31 19.45 -19.39
C ILE A 85 -8.69 19.71 -18.79
N HIS A 86 -8.78 20.69 -17.90
CA HIS A 86 -10.00 21.04 -17.19
C HIS A 86 -10.29 22.55 -17.22
N THR A 87 -11.57 22.85 -17.38
CA THR A 87 -12.19 24.16 -17.14
C THR A 87 -12.33 24.42 -15.64
N ALA A 88 -12.33 23.38 -14.81
CA ALA A 88 -12.38 23.53 -13.36
C ALA A 88 -11.01 23.90 -12.76
N GLU A 89 -11.04 24.73 -11.72
CA GLU A 89 -9.93 24.87 -10.76
C GLU A 89 -10.05 23.80 -9.66
N ASN A 90 -8.95 23.49 -8.97
CA ASN A 90 -8.92 22.57 -7.83
C ASN A 90 -9.55 21.21 -8.14
N VAL A 91 -9.09 20.59 -9.23
CA VAL A 91 -9.64 19.33 -9.77
C VAL A 91 -9.61 18.22 -8.72
N ALA A 92 -10.80 17.69 -8.39
CA ALA A 92 -10.94 16.48 -7.59
C ALA A 92 -10.52 15.24 -8.40
N SER A 93 -10.03 14.20 -7.73
CA SER A 93 -9.50 13.00 -8.38
C SER A 93 -10.50 12.22 -9.26
N ASN A 94 -11.80 12.42 -9.04
CA ASN A 94 -12.88 11.76 -9.78
C ASN A 94 -13.49 12.63 -10.89
N LEU A 95 -13.01 13.86 -11.10
CA LEU A 95 -13.54 14.73 -12.12
C LEU A 95 -13.08 14.27 -13.50
N VAL A 96 -14.02 14.03 -14.42
CA VAL A 96 -13.71 13.69 -15.81
C VAL A 96 -13.06 14.91 -16.49
N PRO A 97 -11.92 14.76 -17.18
CA PRO A 97 -11.32 15.85 -17.94
C PRO A 97 -12.19 16.31 -19.11
N ASP A 98 -12.12 17.60 -19.43
CA ASP A 98 -12.78 18.14 -20.62
C ASP A 98 -12.10 17.63 -21.89
N ILE A 99 -10.77 17.62 -21.89
CA ILE A 99 -9.95 17.01 -22.93
C ILE A 99 -8.90 16.11 -22.29
N THR A 100 -8.74 14.91 -22.82
CA THR A 100 -7.67 13.97 -22.45
C THR A 100 -6.79 13.71 -23.66
N ILE A 101 -5.48 13.80 -23.48
CA ILE A 101 -4.48 13.44 -24.47
C ILE A 101 -3.59 12.35 -23.88
N GLU A 102 -3.55 11.19 -24.49
CA GLU A 102 -2.55 10.15 -24.22
C GLU A 102 -1.68 9.98 -25.46
N LEU A 103 -0.36 10.00 -25.29
CA LEU A 103 0.58 9.80 -26.40
C LEU A 103 1.88 9.16 -25.90
N PRO A 104 2.58 8.38 -26.74
CA PRO A 104 3.94 7.95 -26.46
C PRO A 104 4.84 9.14 -26.12
N THR A 105 5.66 8.99 -25.08
CA THR A 105 6.55 10.07 -24.60
C THR A 105 7.56 10.51 -25.66
N SER A 106 7.91 9.62 -26.59
CA SER A 106 8.77 9.90 -27.75
C SER A 106 8.17 10.91 -28.74
N LEU A 107 6.84 11.09 -28.74
CA LEU A 107 6.13 12.02 -29.63
C LEU A 107 6.01 13.44 -29.05
N ILE A 108 6.39 13.65 -27.79
CA ILE A 108 6.39 15.00 -27.20
C ILE A 108 7.33 15.92 -27.98
N GLY A 109 6.79 17.07 -28.41
CA GLY A 109 7.46 18.08 -29.21
C GLY A 109 7.22 17.94 -30.72
N GLN A 110 6.56 16.87 -31.15
CA GLN A 110 6.21 16.61 -32.55
C GLN A 110 4.77 17.04 -32.86
N ASP A 111 4.50 17.33 -34.14
CA ASP A 111 3.14 17.48 -34.65
C ASP A 111 2.61 16.09 -35.02
N VAL A 112 1.54 15.67 -34.37
CA VAL A 112 1.01 14.30 -34.44
C VAL A 112 -0.33 14.31 -35.17
N ASP A 113 -0.47 13.48 -36.20
CA ASP A 113 -1.74 13.26 -36.90
C ASP A 113 -2.48 12.04 -36.29
N LEU A 114 -3.65 12.30 -35.71
CA LEU A 114 -4.50 11.31 -35.05
C LEU A 114 -4.98 10.19 -36.00
N ALA A 115 -5.04 10.45 -37.31
CA ALA A 115 -5.54 9.48 -38.28
C ALA A 115 -4.49 8.42 -38.64
N THR A 116 -3.21 8.71 -38.43
CA THR A 116 -2.10 7.85 -38.88
C THR A 116 -1.21 7.37 -37.76
N GLU A 117 -1.14 8.09 -36.64
CA GLU A 117 -0.24 7.74 -35.54
C GLU A 117 -0.87 6.71 -34.60
N GLU A 118 -0.14 5.64 -34.33
CA GLU A 118 -0.59 4.60 -33.38
C GLU A 118 -0.28 4.98 -31.93
N GLY A 119 -1.12 4.54 -31.00
CA GLY A 119 -0.93 4.76 -29.56
C GLY A 119 -1.27 6.17 -29.07
N VAL A 120 -1.73 7.06 -29.94
CA VAL A 120 -2.18 8.40 -29.58
C VAL A 120 -3.70 8.40 -29.44
N VAL A 121 -4.17 8.93 -28.32
CA VAL A 121 -5.59 8.97 -27.99
C VAL A 121 -5.97 10.38 -27.54
N LEU A 122 -6.84 11.01 -28.32
CA LEU A 122 -7.48 12.28 -27.95
C LEU A 122 -8.94 11.99 -27.58
N ARG A 123 -9.38 12.48 -26.41
CA ARG A 123 -10.79 12.44 -26.01
C ARG A 123 -11.30 13.82 -25.67
N TYR A 124 -12.51 14.14 -26.13
CA TYR A 124 -13.33 15.19 -25.55
C TYR A 124 -14.32 14.54 -24.59
N LYS A 125 -14.18 14.82 -23.30
CA LYS A 125 -14.79 14.04 -22.22
C LYS A 125 -14.45 12.55 -22.42
N GLU A 126 -15.46 11.71 -22.58
CA GLU A 126 -15.28 10.27 -22.83
C GLU A 126 -15.23 9.91 -24.32
N ARG A 127 -15.54 10.85 -25.23
CA ARG A 127 -15.61 10.59 -26.67
C ARG A 127 -14.23 10.71 -27.31
N GLU A 128 -13.75 9.61 -27.90
CA GLU A 128 -12.50 9.56 -28.65
C GLU A 128 -12.63 10.19 -30.04
N LEU A 129 -11.64 11.00 -30.42
CA LEU A 129 -11.53 11.69 -31.70
C LEU A 129 -10.37 11.08 -32.49
N LYS A 130 -10.64 10.69 -33.74
CA LYS A 130 -9.69 9.91 -34.58
C LYS A 130 -9.08 10.67 -35.75
N LYS A 131 -9.38 11.96 -35.85
CA LYS A 131 -8.93 12.80 -36.95
C LYS A 131 -8.60 14.18 -36.43
N GLY A 132 -7.46 14.70 -36.87
CA GLY A 132 -6.95 15.97 -36.40
C GLY A 132 -5.47 15.93 -36.10
N THR A 133 -4.98 17.02 -35.54
CA THR A 133 -3.60 17.17 -35.11
C THR A 133 -3.54 17.45 -33.62
N VAL A 134 -2.50 16.90 -32.99
CA VAL A 134 -2.16 17.14 -31.59
C VAL A 134 -0.68 17.49 -31.51
N LYS A 135 -0.35 18.50 -30.72
CA LYS A 135 1.02 18.84 -30.36
C LYS A 135 1.10 19.10 -28.88
N VAL A 136 1.96 18.36 -28.19
CA VAL A 136 2.28 18.62 -26.78
C VAL A 136 3.77 18.82 -26.65
N LYS A 137 4.20 19.90 -25.99
CA LYS A 137 5.61 20.24 -25.84
C LYS A 137 5.89 20.83 -24.47
N PHE A 138 6.91 20.34 -23.78
CA PHE A 138 7.44 21.01 -22.59
C PHE A 138 8.40 22.15 -22.94
N ASP A 139 8.45 23.16 -22.08
CA ASP A 139 9.55 24.11 -22.09
C ASP A 139 10.88 23.43 -21.68
N LYS A 140 11.99 24.16 -21.82
CA LYS A 140 13.34 23.65 -21.53
C LYS A 140 13.48 23.10 -20.10
N PHE A 141 12.71 23.61 -19.15
CA PHE A 141 12.82 23.26 -17.73
C PHE A 141 11.69 22.33 -17.25
N LYS A 142 10.81 21.88 -18.16
CA LYS A 142 9.59 21.13 -17.86
C LYS A 142 8.72 21.79 -16.78
N LYS A 143 8.68 23.13 -16.77
CA LYS A 143 7.84 23.93 -15.86
C LYS A 143 6.51 24.30 -16.51
N ASN A 144 6.54 24.52 -17.82
CA ASN A 144 5.36 24.81 -18.62
C ASN A 144 5.18 23.77 -19.72
N VAL A 145 3.94 23.58 -20.14
CA VAL A 145 3.54 22.79 -21.29
C VAL A 145 2.80 23.66 -22.29
N THR A 146 3.11 23.48 -23.57
CA THR A 146 2.33 23.98 -24.70
C THR A 146 1.53 22.82 -25.27
N ILE A 147 0.21 23.01 -25.40
CA ILE A 147 -0.73 22.05 -25.98
C ILE A 147 -1.48 22.77 -27.10
N SER A 148 -1.45 22.18 -28.29
CA SER A 148 -2.25 22.58 -29.45
C SER A 148 -3.02 21.36 -29.95
N VAL A 149 -4.32 21.52 -30.13
CA VAL A 149 -5.22 20.48 -30.64
C VAL A 149 -6.13 21.11 -31.68
N GLU A 150 -6.23 20.45 -32.83
CA GLU A 150 -7.27 20.70 -33.84
C GLU A 150 -7.81 19.35 -34.29
N ALA A 151 -8.97 18.95 -33.78
CA ALA A 151 -9.57 17.67 -34.07
C ALA A 151 -11.01 17.80 -34.55
N GLU A 152 -11.42 16.87 -35.41
CA GLU A 152 -12.76 16.85 -35.99
C GLU A 152 -13.32 15.43 -35.98
N ASP A 153 -14.62 15.32 -35.71
CA ASP A 153 -15.38 14.08 -35.86
C ASP A 153 -16.75 14.41 -36.48
N GLY A 154 -16.92 14.02 -37.74
CA GLY A 154 -18.10 14.39 -38.52
C GLY A 154 -18.21 15.90 -38.70
N GLY A 155 -19.24 16.51 -38.09
CA GLY A 155 -19.47 17.96 -38.12
C GLY A 155 -19.07 18.68 -36.83
N ASP A 156 -18.54 17.94 -35.84
CA ASP A 156 -18.07 18.46 -34.58
C ASP A 156 -16.55 18.73 -34.63
N GLU A 157 -16.13 19.80 -34.00
CA GLU A 157 -14.74 20.24 -33.94
C GLU A 157 -14.32 20.50 -32.48
N VAL A 158 -13.14 20.03 -32.12
CA VAL A 158 -12.51 20.29 -30.82
C VAL A 158 -11.18 20.95 -31.06
N ARG A 159 -11.01 22.15 -30.52
CA ARG A 159 -9.77 22.92 -30.57
C ARG A 159 -9.26 23.22 -29.18
N CYS A 160 -7.96 23.25 -28.98
CA CYS A 160 -7.36 23.64 -27.71
C CYS A 160 -6.03 24.34 -27.96
N GLU A 161 -5.83 25.49 -27.33
CA GLU A 161 -4.54 26.17 -27.27
C GLU A 161 -4.23 26.51 -25.82
N TYR A 162 -3.13 25.98 -25.32
CA TYR A 162 -2.69 26.22 -23.95
C TYR A 162 -1.17 26.37 -23.91
N THR A 163 -0.69 27.37 -23.17
CA THR A 163 0.70 27.49 -22.75
C THR A 163 0.74 27.98 -21.31
N GLY A 164 1.18 27.12 -20.39
CA GLY A 164 1.23 27.46 -18.98
C GLY A 164 1.73 26.32 -18.11
N ALA A 165 1.61 26.50 -16.79
CA ALA A 165 2.01 25.51 -15.79
C ALA A 165 1.08 24.28 -15.83
N PHE A 166 1.52 23.18 -15.23
CA PHE A 166 0.70 21.98 -15.09
C PHE A 166 0.91 21.35 -13.71
N GLY A 167 -0.11 20.66 -13.21
CA GLY A 167 -0.04 19.84 -12.01
C GLY A 167 0.48 18.43 -12.34
N ARG A 168 1.34 17.87 -11.50
CA ARG A 168 1.75 16.46 -11.64
C ARG A 168 0.80 15.55 -10.87
N ILE A 169 0.34 14.48 -11.51
CA ILE A 169 -0.40 13.40 -10.87
C ILE A 169 0.32 12.08 -11.11
N TYR A 170 0.02 11.08 -10.30
CA TYR A 170 0.63 9.76 -10.40
C TYR A 170 -0.47 8.70 -10.51
N LEU A 171 -0.37 7.87 -11.55
CA LEU A 171 -1.31 6.78 -11.79
C LEU A 171 -0.86 5.57 -10.97
N VAL A 172 -1.50 5.36 -9.82
CA VAL A 172 -1.17 4.27 -8.90
C VAL A 172 -2.42 3.56 -8.41
N GLU A 173 -2.24 2.32 -7.98
CA GLU A 173 -3.33 1.48 -7.46
C GLU A 173 -3.73 1.83 -6.02
N ASN A 174 -2.94 2.64 -5.31
CA ASN A 174 -3.08 2.88 -3.88
C ASN A 174 -3.13 1.54 -3.11
N SER A 175 -2.05 0.76 -3.20
CA SER A 175 -2.00 -0.61 -2.71
C SER A 175 -0.70 -0.97 -2.00
N ILE A 176 -0.81 -1.94 -1.09
CA ILE A 176 0.29 -2.67 -0.46
C ILE A 176 0.26 -4.08 -1.06
N LYS A 177 1.40 -4.54 -1.59
CA LYS A 177 1.58 -5.89 -2.13
C LYS A 177 2.68 -6.59 -1.35
N VAL A 178 2.42 -7.82 -0.93
CA VAL A 178 3.39 -8.63 -0.19
C VAL A 178 3.56 -9.96 -0.89
N SER A 179 4.79 -10.28 -1.26
CA SER A 179 5.16 -11.54 -1.91
C SER A 179 6.07 -12.33 -0.99
N VAL A 180 5.65 -13.54 -0.62
CA VAL A 180 6.47 -14.51 0.10
C VAL A 180 6.91 -15.59 -0.91
N PRO A 181 8.17 -16.05 -0.88
CA PRO A 181 8.60 -17.13 -1.76
C PRO A 181 7.64 -18.33 -1.72
N GLU A 182 7.28 -18.85 -2.89
CA GLU A 182 6.39 -20.01 -3.07
C GLU A 182 4.94 -19.83 -2.59
N GLN A 183 4.53 -18.60 -2.25
CA GLN A 183 3.15 -18.28 -1.86
C GLN A 183 2.49 -17.33 -2.88
N ALA A 184 1.16 -17.28 -2.85
CA ALA A 184 0.42 -16.30 -3.61
C ALA A 184 0.72 -14.89 -3.10
N VAL A 185 0.82 -13.92 -4.02
CA VAL A 185 1.01 -12.51 -3.66
C VAL A 185 -0.26 -12.02 -2.95
N ALA A 186 -0.08 -11.43 -1.77
CA ALA A 186 -1.14 -10.77 -1.03
C ALA A 186 -1.29 -9.32 -1.53
N HIS A 187 -2.53 -8.88 -1.70
CA HIS A 187 -2.86 -7.54 -2.20
C HIS A 187 -3.85 -6.86 -1.25
N SER A 188 -3.46 -5.70 -0.72
CA SER A 188 -4.31 -4.86 0.13
C SER A 188 -4.42 -3.46 -0.47
N LYS A 189 -5.61 -2.85 -0.39
CA LYS A 189 -5.78 -1.42 -0.73
C LYS A 189 -5.38 -0.57 0.44
N VAL A 190 -4.67 0.53 0.19
CA VAL A 190 -4.40 1.54 1.22
C VAL A 190 -5.70 2.27 1.52
N ALA A 191 -6.16 2.15 2.76
CA ALA A 191 -7.36 2.82 3.25
C ALA A 191 -7.03 4.03 4.15
N SER A 192 -5.81 4.10 4.70
CA SER A 192 -5.36 5.26 5.49
C SER A 192 -3.87 5.50 5.36
N ALA A 193 -3.51 6.79 5.43
CA ALA A 193 -2.14 7.27 5.28
C ALA A 193 -1.88 8.41 6.28
N PHE A 194 -0.90 8.21 7.16
CA PHE A 194 -0.48 9.18 8.17
C PHE A 194 0.93 9.71 7.88
N CYS A 195 1.19 10.92 8.39
CA CYS A 195 2.48 11.57 8.32
C CYS A 195 2.84 12.19 9.68
N VAL A 196 4.10 12.04 10.11
CA VAL A 196 4.67 12.86 11.20
C VAL A 196 5.66 13.83 10.57
N GLN A 197 5.36 15.11 10.71
CA GLN A 197 6.21 16.19 10.26
C GLN A 197 7.45 16.32 11.15
N PRO A 198 8.61 16.71 10.60
CA PRO A 198 9.81 16.93 11.40
C PRO A 198 9.60 18.07 12.41
N LYS A 199 10.06 17.89 13.66
CA LYS A 199 9.95 18.89 14.73
C LYS A 199 11.13 19.88 14.69
N ALA A 200 12.25 19.48 14.10
CA ALA A 200 13.41 20.34 13.87
C ALA A 200 13.99 20.19 12.46
N THR A 201 14.74 21.19 12.01
CA THR A 201 15.44 21.15 10.72
C THR A 201 16.43 19.98 10.68
N GLY A 202 16.33 19.16 9.64
CA GLY A 202 17.18 17.99 9.43
C GLY A 202 16.58 16.68 9.97
N GLU A 203 15.51 16.75 10.77
CA GLU A 203 14.78 15.54 11.18
C GLU A 203 14.05 14.90 10.00
N PRO A 204 13.86 13.56 10.02
CA PRO A 204 13.16 12.86 8.97
C PRO A 204 11.65 13.11 9.02
N THR A 205 10.99 12.94 7.88
CA THR A 205 9.52 12.82 7.80
C THR A 205 9.16 11.35 7.88
N ASN A 206 8.15 11.01 8.67
CA ASN A 206 7.68 9.63 8.81
C ASN A 206 6.34 9.44 8.12
N PHE A 207 6.16 8.31 7.44
CA PHE A 207 4.96 7.96 6.71
C PHE A 207 4.46 6.58 7.13
N ALA A 208 3.16 6.44 7.35
CA ALA A 208 2.56 5.14 7.63
C ALA A 208 1.32 4.91 6.78
N PHE A 209 1.19 3.70 6.22
CA PHE A 209 0.10 3.30 5.33
C PHE A 209 -0.48 1.97 5.82
N ALA A 210 -1.80 1.85 5.85
CA ALA A 210 -2.47 0.62 6.26
C ALA A 210 -3.71 0.33 5.42
N ASP A 211 -4.16 -0.93 5.48
CA ASP A 211 -5.34 -1.43 4.78
C ASP A 211 -6.65 -1.31 5.58
N VAL A 212 -6.65 -0.49 6.64
CA VAL A 212 -7.82 -0.15 7.45
C VAL A 212 -8.11 1.34 7.38
N ALA A 213 -9.40 1.70 7.42
CA ALA A 213 -9.81 3.09 7.60
C ALA A 213 -9.54 3.49 9.06
N ALA A 214 -8.73 4.53 9.25
CA ALA A 214 -8.22 4.98 10.54
C ALA A 214 -8.43 6.48 10.72
N THR A 215 -8.70 6.88 11.96
CA THR A 215 -8.78 8.28 12.38
C THR A 215 -7.60 8.68 13.27
N ALA A 216 -6.95 7.70 13.90
CA ALA A 216 -5.72 7.86 14.67
C ALA A 216 -4.75 6.69 14.40
N PRO A 217 -3.44 6.84 14.69
CA PRO A 217 -2.45 5.77 14.50
C PRO A 217 -2.81 4.45 15.20
N ALA A 218 -3.32 4.47 16.44
CA ALA A 218 -3.75 3.26 17.15
C ALA A 218 -4.81 2.43 16.41
N ASP A 219 -5.60 3.03 15.51
CA ASP A 219 -6.59 2.30 14.72
C ASP A 219 -5.93 1.32 13.74
N PHE A 220 -4.64 1.52 13.40
CA PHE A 220 -3.87 0.59 12.55
C PHE A 220 -3.74 -0.80 13.17
N LEU A 221 -3.91 -0.95 14.50
CA LEU A 221 -3.93 -2.26 15.15
C LEU A 221 -5.07 -3.18 14.66
N ASN A 222 -6.07 -2.61 13.96
CA ASN A 222 -7.16 -3.35 13.32
C ASN A 222 -6.91 -3.66 11.83
N ALA A 223 -5.76 -3.29 11.28
CA ALA A 223 -5.34 -3.61 9.92
C ALA A 223 -4.91 -5.08 9.80
N ASN A 224 -4.80 -5.59 8.57
CA ASN A 224 -4.05 -6.83 8.35
C ASN A 224 -2.55 -6.51 8.21
N VAL A 225 -2.25 -5.41 7.52
CA VAL A 225 -0.87 -5.00 7.23
C VAL A 225 -0.69 -3.49 7.34
N ALA A 226 0.52 -3.08 7.71
CA ALA A 226 0.96 -1.70 7.57
C ALA A 226 2.41 -1.61 7.07
N VAL A 227 2.70 -0.49 6.40
CA VAL A 227 4.05 -0.09 6.02
C VAL A 227 4.34 1.24 6.68
N TRP A 228 5.42 1.31 7.45
CA TRP A 228 5.96 2.55 8.00
C TRP A 228 7.40 2.72 7.55
N PHE A 229 7.74 3.91 7.09
CA PHE A 229 9.12 4.29 6.82
C PHE A 229 9.35 5.76 7.17
N SER A 230 10.62 6.11 7.32
CA SER A 230 11.05 7.50 7.40
C SER A 230 11.91 7.87 6.20
N VAL A 231 11.91 9.15 5.85
CA VAL A 231 12.76 9.71 4.79
C VAL A 231 13.51 10.90 5.37
N SER A 232 14.83 10.90 5.23
CA SER A 232 15.67 12.02 5.64
C SER A 232 15.31 13.30 4.90
N ALA A 233 15.51 14.45 5.54
CA ALA A 233 15.22 15.75 4.95
C ALA A 233 15.94 16.00 3.61
N ALA A 234 17.11 15.40 3.40
CA ALA A 234 17.90 15.57 2.17
C ALA A 234 17.32 14.82 0.94
N LYS A 235 16.58 13.72 1.19
CA LYS A 235 16.00 12.85 0.16
C LYS A 235 14.49 13.02 0.02
N LEU A 236 13.82 13.68 0.97
CA LEU A 236 12.39 13.95 0.90
C LEU A 236 12.05 14.75 -0.36
N TYR A 237 11.19 14.17 -1.20
CA TYR A 237 10.79 14.73 -2.50
C TYR A 237 11.95 14.99 -3.48
N ASN A 238 13.11 14.38 -3.24
CA ASN A 238 14.33 14.65 -3.98
C ASN A 238 15.07 13.36 -4.34
N GLY A 239 14.64 12.77 -5.46
CA GLY A 239 15.23 11.55 -6.01
C GLY A 239 14.71 10.27 -5.37
N THR A 240 15.41 9.19 -5.66
CA THR A 240 15.12 7.84 -5.15
C THR A 240 16.18 7.45 -4.14
N ILE A 241 15.75 6.88 -3.01
CA ILE A 241 16.61 6.25 -2.01
C ILE A 241 16.84 4.82 -2.47
N ASP A 242 18.10 4.39 -2.54
CA ASP A 242 18.47 2.99 -2.68
C ASP A 242 18.68 2.38 -1.29
N MET A 243 17.83 1.44 -0.90
CA MET A 243 17.85 0.87 0.44
C MET A 243 19.11 0.05 0.75
N ALA A 244 19.86 -0.39 -0.27
CA ALA A 244 21.11 -1.11 -0.08
C ALA A 244 22.32 -0.18 0.15
N THR A 245 22.25 1.07 -0.30
CA THR A 245 23.41 1.99 -0.29
C THR A 245 23.18 3.29 0.49
N ASP A 246 21.92 3.71 0.66
CA ASP A 246 21.52 4.95 1.37
C ASP A 246 20.96 4.66 2.78
N ALA A 247 21.58 3.78 3.57
CA ALA A 247 21.06 3.33 4.88
C ALA A 247 20.75 4.48 5.87
N ASP A 248 21.48 5.60 5.81
CA ASP A 248 21.27 6.76 6.68
C ASP A 248 20.09 7.67 6.23
N SER A 249 19.48 7.37 5.08
CA SER A 249 18.42 8.20 4.50
C SER A 249 17.01 7.70 4.80
N TYR A 250 16.87 6.53 5.43
CA TYR A 250 15.57 5.94 5.70
C TYR A 250 15.56 5.08 6.97
N THR A 251 14.35 4.83 7.45
CA THR A 251 14.04 3.66 8.28
C THR A 251 12.87 2.93 7.62
N PHE A 252 12.72 1.63 7.86
CA PHE A 252 11.64 0.84 7.26
C PHE A 252 11.09 -0.16 8.27
N ARG A 253 9.77 -0.36 8.23
CA ARG A 253 9.02 -1.40 8.93
C ARG A 253 7.85 -1.87 8.08
N TYR A 254 7.77 -3.17 7.86
CA TYR A 254 6.56 -3.85 7.45
C TYR A 254 5.96 -4.54 8.68
N ILE A 255 4.67 -4.35 8.91
CA ILE A 255 3.95 -4.86 10.08
C ILE A 255 2.87 -5.80 9.59
N ASP A 256 2.94 -7.06 10.02
CA ASP A 256 1.88 -8.04 9.84
C ASP A 256 1.12 -8.16 11.16
N TYR A 257 -0.12 -7.70 11.21
CA TYR A 257 -0.92 -7.68 12.43
C TYR A 257 -1.57 -9.03 12.74
N ALA A 258 -1.69 -9.93 11.75
CA ALA A 258 -2.18 -11.29 11.99
C ALA A 258 -1.17 -12.08 12.83
N THR A 259 0.13 -11.92 12.53
CA THR A 259 1.22 -12.53 13.30
C THR A 259 1.78 -11.61 14.38
N ARG A 260 1.42 -10.32 14.36
CA ARG A 260 1.99 -9.24 15.19
C ARG A 260 3.51 -9.10 15.03
N THR A 261 4.03 -9.46 13.86
CA THR A 261 5.45 -9.41 13.55
C THR A 261 5.80 -8.08 12.89
N VAL A 262 6.93 -7.50 13.32
CA VAL A 262 7.53 -6.32 12.69
C VAL A 262 8.79 -6.75 11.96
N TYR A 263 8.84 -6.49 10.66
CA TYR A 263 10.00 -6.72 9.81
C TYR A 263 10.67 -5.39 9.48
N ASP A 264 11.88 -5.18 10.00
CA ASP A 264 12.62 -3.91 9.89
C ASP A 264 14.00 -4.06 9.20
N LYS A 265 14.40 -5.30 8.88
CA LYS A 265 15.66 -5.61 8.19
C LYS A 265 15.43 -5.75 6.69
N VAL A 266 16.00 -4.83 5.94
CA VAL A 266 15.91 -4.77 4.48
C VAL A 266 17.26 -5.11 3.86
N LYS A 267 17.23 -5.98 2.85
CA LYS A 267 18.40 -6.39 2.08
C LYS A 267 18.67 -5.44 0.90
N SER A 268 17.61 -5.03 0.21
CA SER A 268 17.66 -4.14 -0.95
C SER A 268 16.30 -3.55 -1.23
N GLY A 269 16.23 -2.49 -2.04
CA GLY A 269 14.95 -1.88 -2.37
C GLY A 269 15.08 -0.42 -2.77
N THR A 270 13.95 0.23 -3.02
CA THR A 270 13.89 1.66 -3.31
C THR A 270 12.75 2.35 -2.59
N ILE A 271 12.93 3.62 -2.25
CA ILE A 271 11.88 4.52 -1.78
C ILE A 271 11.93 5.79 -2.63
N THR A 272 10.81 6.14 -3.25
CA THR A 272 10.63 7.41 -3.97
C THR A 272 9.46 8.15 -3.37
N THR A 273 9.68 9.42 -3.04
CA THR A 273 8.63 10.35 -2.62
C THR A 273 8.61 11.54 -3.57
N ALA A 274 7.43 12.08 -3.85
CA ALA A 274 7.30 13.32 -4.62
C ALA A 274 6.05 14.12 -4.20
N GLN A 275 6.07 15.42 -4.50
CA GLN A 275 4.86 16.25 -4.41
C GLN A 275 4.15 16.29 -5.76
N GLY A 276 2.86 16.01 -5.74
CA GLY A 276 1.96 16.18 -6.87
C GLY A 276 1.07 17.41 -6.74
N TYR A 277 0.07 17.46 -7.60
CA TYR A 277 -0.94 18.49 -7.67
C TYR A 277 -1.65 18.66 -6.32
N ASN A 278 -1.95 19.90 -5.95
CA ASN A 278 -2.58 20.28 -4.68
C ASN A 278 -1.85 19.77 -3.42
N GLY A 279 -0.52 19.58 -3.49
CA GLY A 279 0.28 19.14 -2.34
C GLY A 279 0.05 17.67 -1.96
N GLN A 280 -0.61 16.89 -2.81
CA GLN A 280 -0.72 15.44 -2.61
C GLN A 280 0.66 14.79 -2.64
N THR A 281 0.85 13.77 -1.82
CA THR A 281 2.11 13.04 -1.74
C THR A 281 2.03 11.78 -2.56
N TYR A 282 3.03 11.59 -3.41
CA TYR A 282 3.32 10.33 -4.09
C TYR A 282 4.36 9.55 -3.29
N VAL A 283 4.12 8.24 -3.17
CA VAL A 283 5.06 7.25 -2.63
C VAL A 283 5.10 6.05 -3.57
N SER A 284 6.31 5.63 -3.91
CA SER A 284 6.60 4.30 -4.45
C SER A 284 7.71 3.67 -3.63
N LEU A 285 7.46 2.48 -3.12
CA LEU A 285 8.39 1.72 -2.31
C LEU A 285 8.40 0.28 -2.77
N GLU A 286 9.59 -0.29 -2.90
CA GLU A 286 9.80 -1.72 -3.09
C GLU A 286 10.94 -2.16 -2.17
N ALA A 287 10.66 -3.02 -1.20
CA ALA A 287 11.64 -3.53 -0.26
C ALA A 287 11.74 -5.05 -0.35
N VAL A 288 12.96 -5.58 -0.42
CA VAL A 288 13.28 -7.00 -0.29
C VAL A 288 13.86 -7.21 1.10
N LEU A 289 13.17 -7.99 1.93
CA LEU A 289 13.54 -8.28 3.30
C LEU A 289 14.59 -9.39 3.37
N GLU A 290 15.30 -9.49 4.49
CA GLU A 290 16.34 -10.52 4.70
C GLU A 290 15.80 -11.96 4.58
N ASP A 291 14.52 -12.18 4.89
CA ASP A 291 13.86 -13.48 4.74
C ASP A 291 13.34 -13.76 3.31
N GLY A 292 13.68 -12.89 2.35
CA GLY A 292 13.33 -13.04 0.93
C GLY A 292 11.92 -12.56 0.57
N LYS A 293 11.14 -12.06 1.53
CA LYS A 293 9.84 -11.44 1.26
C LYS A 293 10.00 -10.09 0.57
N THR A 294 9.13 -9.80 -0.38
CA THR A 294 9.06 -8.48 -1.04
C THR A 294 7.83 -7.73 -0.59
N VAL A 295 8.00 -6.46 -0.22
CA VAL A 295 6.93 -5.54 0.16
C VAL A 295 6.94 -4.36 -0.81
N SER A 296 5.84 -4.15 -1.50
CA SER A 296 5.66 -3.01 -2.41
C SER A 296 4.52 -2.12 -1.93
N LEU A 297 4.71 -0.81 -1.98
CA LEU A 297 3.69 0.19 -1.68
C LEU A 297 3.65 1.19 -2.84
N SER A 298 2.46 1.46 -3.37
CA SER A 298 2.21 2.57 -4.28
C SER A 298 1.08 3.43 -3.71
N TYR A 299 1.31 4.73 -3.61
CA TYR A 299 0.33 5.66 -3.04
C TYR A 299 0.41 7.04 -3.69
N PHE A 300 -0.75 7.63 -3.95
CA PHE A 300 -0.91 9.04 -4.33
C PHE A 300 -2.16 9.60 -3.69
N GLY A 301 -2.00 10.58 -2.80
CA GLY A 301 -3.11 11.17 -2.07
C GLY A 301 -2.70 12.13 -0.96
N ALA A 302 -3.70 12.57 -0.20
CA ALA A 302 -3.52 13.43 0.96
C ALA A 302 -3.15 12.61 2.19
N LEU A 303 -2.18 13.10 2.97
CA LEU A 303 -1.75 12.49 4.22
C LEU A 303 -2.42 13.17 5.41
N THR A 304 -2.76 12.39 6.43
CA THR A 304 -3.25 12.93 7.71
C THR A 304 -2.05 13.15 8.63
N ASN A 305 -1.86 14.37 9.14
CA ASN A 305 -0.77 14.65 10.06
C ASN A 305 -1.08 14.11 11.47
N THR A 306 -0.08 13.53 12.13
CA THR A 306 -0.13 13.03 13.52
C THR A 306 1.18 13.40 14.25
N GLU A 307 1.13 13.38 15.59
CA GLU A 307 2.28 13.72 16.45
C GLU A 307 3.27 12.56 16.63
N SER A 308 2.79 11.33 16.55
CA SER A 308 3.59 10.10 16.63
C SER A 308 2.92 8.96 15.85
N LEU A 309 3.73 7.96 15.50
CA LEU A 309 3.32 6.69 14.91
C LEU A 309 3.60 5.51 15.84
N ASP A 310 4.09 5.71 17.07
CA ASP A 310 4.53 4.60 17.94
C ASP A 310 3.41 3.60 18.25
N GLU A 311 2.16 4.07 18.32
CA GLU A 311 0.97 3.25 18.59
C GLU A 311 0.60 2.28 17.45
N ILE A 312 1.23 2.39 16.27
CA ILE A 312 1.03 1.41 15.19
C ILE A 312 1.80 0.10 15.46
N ILE A 313 2.78 0.11 16.35
CA ILE A 313 3.57 -1.09 16.63
C ILE A 313 2.76 -1.99 17.57
N PRO A 314 2.37 -3.21 17.14
CA PRO A 314 1.66 -4.13 18.03
C PRO A 314 2.59 -4.52 19.19
N SER A 315 2.02 -4.73 20.38
CA SER A 315 2.78 -5.30 21.49
C SER A 315 3.31 -6.67 21.07
N VAL A 316 4.61 -6.89 21.29
CA VAL A 316 5.30 -8.15 20.98
C VAL A 316 4.52 -9.30 21.64
N VAL A 317 4.07 -10.27 20.85
CA VAL A 317 3.67 -11.57 21.41
C VAL A 317 4.97 -12.23 21.81
N ALA A 318 5.29 -12.20 23.10
CA ALA A 318 6.34 -13.07 23.57
C ALA A 318 5.90 -14.52 23.20
N GLU A 319 6.79 -15.29 22.60
CA GLU A 319 6.48 -16.67 22.21
C GLU A 319 6.18 -17.49 23.46
N ASN A 320 5.32 -18.51 23.34
CA ASN A 320 5.10 -19.45 24.43
C ASN A 320 6.38 -20.27 24.61
N GLU A 321 7.31 -19.77 25.41
CA GLU A 321 8.62 -20.36 25.59
C GLU A 321 9.13 -20.16 27.02
N TYR A 322 10.15 -20.93 27.39
CA TYR A 322 11.04 -20.54 28.47
C TYR A 322 12.49 -20.53 28.02
N LYS A 323 13.26 -19.65 28.67
CA LYS A 323 14.71 -19.56 28.57
C LYS A 323 15.31 -19.83 29.94
N TYR A 324 16.28 -20.72 29.98
CA TYR A 324 17.09 -20.99 31.16
C TYR A 324 18.52 -20.51 30.92
N TYR A 325 19.04 -19.75 31.88
CA TYR A 325 20.35 -19.13 31.85
C TYR A 325 21.25 -19.79 32.90
N ASN A 326 22.50 -20.03 32.54
CA ASN A 326 23.51 -20.52 33.48
C ASN A 326 23.91 -19.43 34.50
N ALA A 327 24.78 -19.79 35.43
CA ALA A 327 25.26 -18.89 36.49
C ALA A 327 26.01 -17.64 35.99
N ASP A 328 26.53 -17.70 34.76
CA ASP A 328 27.24 -16.59 34.09
C ASP A 328 26.28 -15.65 33.34
N GLY A 329 24.99 -15.98 33.30
CA GLY A 329 23.95 -15.18 32.63
C GLY A 329 23.78 -15.47 31.14
N GLU A 330 24.40 -16.53 30.61
CA GLU A 330 24.25 -16.96 29.21
C GLU A 330 23.06 -17.91 29.06
N VAL A 331 22.29 -17.75 27.95
CA VAL A 331 21.19 -18.67 27.61
C VAL A 331 21.77 -20.06 27.36
N SER A 332 21.35 -21.03 28.17
CA SER A 332 21.74 -22.44 28.05
C SER A 332 20.67 -23.28 27.36
N ILE A 333 19.40 -22.94 27.57
CA ILE A 333 18.25 -23.67 27.00
C ILE A 333 17.20 -22.66 26.57
N THR A 334 16.64 -22.87 25.38
CA THR A 334 15.40 -22.25 24.91
C THR A 334 14.45 -23.37 24.51
N ARG A 335 13.22 -23.39 25.04
CA ARG A 335 12.20 -24.38 24.68
C ARG A 335 10.87 -23.70 24.43
N GLN A 336 10.25 -24.02 23.29
CA GLN A 336 8.85 -23.72 23.02
C GLN A 336 7.96 -24.57 23.93
N LEU A 337 6.87 -23.99 24.42
CA LEU A 337 5.87 -24.58 25.28
C LEU A 337 4.66 -25.01 24.44
N GLY A 338 4.27 -26.28 24.58
CA GLY A 338 3.12 -26.89 23.92
C GLY A 338 1.94 -27.07 24.87
N THR A 339 1.26 -28.22 24.74
CA THR A 339 0.11 -28.59 25.58
C THR A 339 0.47 -28.54 27.05
N SER A 340 -0.17 -27.62 27.77
CA SER A 340 0.10 -27.37 29.19
C SER A 340 -1.11 -27.69 30.05
N TYR A 341 -0.87 -28.04 31.31
CA TYR A 341 -1.90 -28.57 32.21
C TYR A 341 -2.09 -27.68 33.43
N MET A 342 -3.30 -27.67 33.98
CA MET A 342 -3.61 -26.95 35.21
C MET A 342 -4.31 -27.89 36.20
N LYS A 343 -3.90 -27.77 37.46
CA LYS A 343 -4.53 -28.44 38.60
C LYS A 343 -4.99 -27.42 39.63
N GLU A 344 -6.26 -27.47 39.98
CA GLU A 344 -6.80 -26.71 41.11
C GLU A 344 -6.94 -27.60 42.35
N TYR A 345 -6.45 -27.13 43.49
CA TYR A 345 -6.63 -27.82 44.76
C TYR A 345 -6.69 -26.84 45.93
N LYS A 346 -7.83 -26.84 46.63
CA LYS A 346 -8.08 -26.00 47.83
C LYS A 346 -7.75 -24.51 47.60
N GLY A 347 -8.21 -23.94 46.48
CA GLY A 347 -7.98 -22.53 46.14
C GLY A 347 -6.58 -22.19 45.62
N ASN A 348 -5.72 -23.20 45.39
CA ASN A 348 -4.43 -23.01 44.74
C ASN A 348 -4.44 -23.59 43.33
N PHE A 349 -3.83 -22.88 42.40
CA PHE A 349 -3.68 -23.27 41.01
C PHE A 349 -2.23 -23.67 40.76
N THR A 350 -2.00 -24.84 40.19
CA THR A 350 -0.69 -25.29 39.71
C THR A 350 -0.73 -25.40 38.20
N PHE A 351 0.09 -24.62 37.54
CA PHE A 351 0.29 -24.60 36.09
C PHE A 351 1.53 -25.44 35.76
N TYR A 352 1.36 -26.38 34.84
CA TYR A 352 2.41 -27.26 34.34
C TYR A 352 2.67 -26.88 32.88
N LEU A 353 3.73 -26.12 32.65
CA LEU A 353 4.15 -25.62 31.35
C LEU A 353 5.07 -26.66 30.71
N ILE A 354 4.57 -27.35 29.70
CA ILE A 354 5.25 -28.50 29.09
C ILE A 354 5.92 -28.05 27.79
N PRO A 355 7.21 -28.37 27.59
CA PRO A 355 7.84 -28.17 26.29
C PRO A 355 7.10 -28.87 25.16
N GLU A 356 7.12 -28.30 23.96
CA GLU A 356 6.57 -28.98 22.78
C GLU A 356 7.27 -30.33 22.55
N GLY A 357 6.49 -31.36 22.24
CA GLY A 357 6.95 -32.74 22.03
C GLY A 357 7.16 -33.56 23.32
N ASP A 358 7.13 -32.92 24.49
CA ASP A 358 7.28 -33.59 25.78
C ASP A 358 5.94 -34.08 26.36
N GLY A 359 6.01 -35.03 27.31
CA GLY A 359 4.85 -35.49 28.07
C GLY A 359 4.67 -34.77 29.40
N LYS A 360 3.49 -34.90 30.02
CA LYS A 360 3.14 -34.30 31.33
C LYS A 360 4.12 -34.57 32.47
N THR A 361 4.86 -35.68 32.40
CA THR A 361 5.86 -36.08 33.41
C THR A 361 7.28 -35.57 33.10
N SER A 362 7.48 -34.71 32.09
CA SER A 362 8.80 -34.20 31.72
C SER A 362 9.53 -33.56 32.90
N SER A 363 10.85 -33.77 32.97
CA SER A 363 11.76 -33.07 33.88
C SER A 363 12.02 -31.62 33.44
N ASP A 364 11.83 -31.33 32.15
CA ASP A 364 12.02 -30.03 31.53
C ASP A 364 10.78 -29.14 31.58
N ARG A 365 9.71 -29.59 32.25
CA ARG A 365 8.54 -28.74 32.51
C ARG A 365 8.84 -27.68 33.57
N VAL A 366 8.17 -26.54 33.44
CA VAL A 366 8.13 -25.52 34.49
C VAL A 366 6.81 -25.64 35.25
N GLU A 367 6.88 -25.68 36.57
CA GLU A 367 5.71 -25.65 37.44
C GLU A 367 5.61 -24.28 38.10
N VAL A 368 4.45 -23.63 37.97
CA VAL A 368 4.12 -22.39 38.66
C VAL A 368 2.85 -22.62 39.47
N LYS A 369 2.94 -22.54 40.79
CA LYS A 369 1.79 -22.65 41.68
C LYS A 369 1.53 -21.33 42.37
N VAL A 370 0.28 -20.87 42.32
CA VAL A 370 -0.18 -19.63 42.97
C VAL A 370 -1.49 -19.84 43.73
N GLY A 371 -1.72 -19.03 44.76
CA GLY A 371 -3.04 -18.87 45.37
C GLY A 371 -4.01 -18.16 44.41
N SER A 372 -5.31 -18.40 44.57
CA SER A 372 -6.36 -17.75 43.77
C SER A 372 -6.34 -16.22 43.85
N ASP A 373 -5.88 -15.68 44.98
CA ASP A 373 -5.74 -14.24 45.26
C ASP A 373 -4.64 -13.56 44.44
N LEU A 374 -3.75 -14.34 43.83
CA LEU A 374 -2.66 -13.86 42.99
C LEU A 374 -2.97 -13.89 41.48
N ILE A 375 -4.10 -14.50 41.09
CA ILE A 375 -4.57 -14.45 39.70
C ILE A 375 -5.18 -13.07 39.45
N ASN A 376 -4.76 -12.41 38.36
CA ASN A 376 -5.12 -11.02 38.02
C ASN A 376 -4.70 -9.97 39.06
N ALA A 377 -3.70 -10.28 39.91
CA ALA A 377 -3.18 -9.35 40.92
C ALA A 377 -2.20 -8.29 40.36
N GLY A 378 -1.89 -8.34 39.06
CA GLY A 378 -0.80 -7.58 38.43
C GLY A 378 0.55 -8.27 38.62
N GLU A 379 1.64 -7.50 38.50
CA GLU A 379 3.00 -7.99 38.71
C GLU A 379 3.27 -8.24 40.20
N ILE A 380 3.76 -9.43 40.51
CA ILE A 380 4.09 -9.88 41.86
C ILE A 380 5.61 -9.83 42.01
N ASP A 381 6.11 -9.02 42.95
CA ASP A 381 7.50 -9.07 43.40
C ASP A 381 7.71 -10.31 44.29
N LEU A 382 8.47 -11.28 43.77
CA LEU A 382 8.71 -12.56 44.43
C LEU A 382 9.49 -12.41 45.75
N ALA A 383 10.30 -11.35 45.89
CA ALA A 383 11.04 -11.07 47.12
C ALA A 383 10.12 -10.61 48.27
N ASN A 384 8.94 -10.08 47.94
CA ASN A 384 8.05 -9.38 48.87
C ASN A 384 6.62 -9.94 48.88
N VAL A 385 6.43 -11.21 48.52
CA VAL A 385 5.13 -11.93 48.49
C VAL A 385 4.41 -11.95 49.86
N GLY A 386 5.15 -11.79 50.96
CA GLY A 386 4.61 -11.84 52.33
C GLY A 386 4.49 -13.26 52.88
N GLN A 387 3.87 -13.40 54.05
CA GLN A 387 3.81 -14.68 54.79
C GLN A 387 2.59 -15.54 54.47
N GLU A 388 1.52 -14.95 53.93
CA GLU A 388 0.23 -15.63 53.75
C GLU A 388 0.01 -16.12 52.31
N LYS A 389 0.60 -15.44 51.33
CA LYS A 389 0.38 -15.71 49.92
C LYS A 389 1.20 -16.91 49.44
N ILE A 390 0.59 -17.74 48.60
CA ILE A 390 1.19 -18.97 48.09
C ILE A 390 1.77 -18.72 46.70
N VAL A 391 3.09 -18.89 46.60
CA VAL A 391 3.86 -19.03 45.36
C VAL A 391 4.82 -20.22 45.51
N ASP A 392 4.87 -21.13 44.54
CA ASP A 392 5.84 -22.25 44.45
C ASP A 392 6.23 -22.46 42.97
N ILE A 393 7.52 -22.34 42.67
CA ILE A 393 8.12 -22.37 41.33
C ILE A 393 9.11 -23.53 41.28
N LYS A 394 8.97 -24.41 40.28
CA LYS A 394 9.89 -25.53 40.07
C LYS A 394 10.30 -25.67 38.61
N TYR A 395 11.59 -25.88 38.40
CA TYR A 395 12.14 -26.35 37.15
C TYR A 395 13.19 -27.43 37.46
N ASN A 396 12.79 -28.70 37.32
CA ASN A 396 13.56 -29.83 37.83
C ASN A 396 14.87 -30.05 37.05
N ALA A 397 14.85 -29.89 35.72
CA ALA A 397 16.04 -30.03 34.90
C ALA A 397 17.14 -29.00 35.25
N GLY A 398 16.76 -27.78 35.65
CA GLY A 398 17.68 -26.73 36.12
C GLY A 398 17.86 -26.66 37.63
N SER A 399 17.35 -27.64 38.40
CA SER A 399 17.42 -27.66 39.87
C SER A 399 16.88 -26.40 40.57
N ILE A 400 15.91 -25.70 39.97
CA ILE A 400 15.25 -24.53 40.57
C ILE A 400 14.05 -25.01 41.39
N GLN A 401 14.03 -24.65 42.66
CA GLN A 401 12.89 -24.85 43.55
C GLN A 401 12.79 -23.64 44.50
N LEU A 402 11.81 -22.77 44.26
CA LEU A 402 11.61 -21.51 44.97
C LEU A 402 10.19 -21.43 45.50
N GLN A 403 10.02 -21.08 46.77
CA GLN A 403 8.74 -21.18 47.46
C GLN A 403 8.55 -20.01 48.43
N SER A 404 7.40 -19.35 48.37
CA SER A 404 6.93 -18.42 49.40
C SER A 404 6.90 -19.07 50.79
N TYR A 405 6.90 -18.25 51.84
CA TYR A 405 6.81 -18.71 53.23
C TYR A 405 5.59 -19.63 53.45
N ALA A 406 4.41 -19.24 52.95
CA ALA A 406 3.17 -20.00 53.07
C ALA A 406 3.26 -21.37 52.40
N ALA A 407 3.83 -21.42 51.19
CA ALA A 407 3.95 -22.66 50.42
C ALA A 407 4.97 -23.63 51.03
N GLY A 408 6.09 -23.12 51.55
CA GLY A 408 7.16 -23.90 52.16
C GLY A 408 6.98 -24.14 53.67
N HIS A 409 5.88 -23.67 54.28
CA HIS A 409 5.65 -23.69 55.72
C HIS A 409 6.82 -23.13 56.54
N GLY A 410 7.48 -22.08 56.03
CA GLY A 410 8.66 -21.45 56.64
C GLY A 410 10.00 -22.15 56.43
N TYR A 411 10.03 -23.30 55.74
CA TYR A 411 11.25 -24.07 55.48
C TYR A 411 11.72 -24.04 54.02
N GLY A 412 10.89 -23.49 53.12
CA GLY A 412 11.20 -23.40 51.69
C GLY A 412 12.30 -22.39 51.35
N ASN A 413 12.83 -22.51 50.14
CA ASN A 413 13.76 -21.56 49.56
C ASN A 413 12.98 -20.31 49.10
N MET A 414 12.90 -19.29 49.96
CA MET A 414 12.16 -18.06 49.65
C MET A 414 12.93 -17.20 48.65
N PRO A 415 12.39 -16.96 47.44
CA PRO A 415 13.08 -16.13 46.45
C PRO A 415 13.33 -14.74 47.02
N ASN A 416 14.49 -14.16 46.70
CA ASN A 416 14.86 -12.81 47.12
C ASN A 416 14.98 -11.82 45.95
N ASN A 417 14.48 -12.22 44.78
CA ASN A 417 14.46 -11.46 43.54
C ASN A 417 13.34 -12.01 42.63
N GLY A 418 13.13 -11.33 41.50
CA GLY A 418 12.30 -11.83 40.41
C GLY A 418 10.84 -11.38 40.49
N THR A 419 10.15 -11.56 39.38
CA THR A 419 8.75 -11.17 39.21
C THR A 419 7.91 -12.30 38.64
N LEU A 420 6.63 -12.29 38.99
CA LEU A 420 5.62 -13.21 38.46
C LEU A 420 4.34 -12.46 38.14
N THR A 421 3.76 -12.69 36.96
CA THR A 421 2.38 -12.28 36.64
C THR A 421 1.60 -13.53 36.27
N VAL A 422 0.39 -13.66 36.81
CA VAL A 422 -0.58 -14.67 36.38
C VAL A 422 -1.90 -13.97 36.11
N SER A 423 -2.28 -13.88 34.85
CA SER A 423 -3.53 -13.26 34.40
C SER A 423 -4.47 -14.30 33.81
N LYS A 424 -5.78 -14.04 33.91
CA LYS A 424 -6.85 -14.86 33.35
C LYS A 424 -7.87 -13.98 32.64
N GLU A 425 -8.05 -14.23 31.36
CA GLU A 425 -9.06 -13.61 30.49
C GLU A 425 -10.43 -14.30 30.65
N GLU A 426 -11.52 -13.61 30.25
CA GLU A 426 -12.89 -14.13 30.34
C GLU A 426 -13.13 -15.41 29.53
N ASN A 427 -12.39 -15.59 28.45
CA ASN A 427 -12.44 -16.76 27.55
C ASN A 427 -11.69 -18.00 28.11
N GLY A 428 -11.12 -17.92 29.31
CA GLY A 428 -10.36 -19.01 29.92
C GLY A 428 -8.90 -19.12 29.46
N VAL A 429 -8.39 -18.16 28.70
CA VAL A 429 -6.96 -18.00 28.40
C VAL A 429 -6.25 -17.43 29.62
N TYR A 430 -5.09 -17.99 29.92
CA TYR A 430 -4.20 -17.52 30.97
C TYR A 430 -2.93 -16.95 30.36
N GLU A 431 -2.33 -15.98 31.03
CA GLU A 431 -1.01 -15.45 30.74
C GLU A 431 -0.11 -15.59 31.98
N ILE A 432 1.08 -16.15 31.79
CA ILE A 432 2.08 -16.37 32.84
C ILE A 432 3.40 -15.76 32.37
N LEU A 433 3.87 -14.75 33.12
CA LEU A 433 5.18 -14.14 32.94
C LEU A 433 5.99 -14.41 34.19
N LEU A 434 7.13 -15.09 34.06
CA LEU A 434 8.03 -15.37 35.17
C LEU A 434 9.44 -14.92 34.79
N ASP A 435 10.11 -14.24 35.70
CA ASP A 435 11.53 -13.93 35.59
C ASP A 435 12.16 -14.04 36.98
N VAL A 436 12.95 -15.09 37.21
CA VAL A 436 13.55 -15.32 38.52
C VAL A 436 14.93 -15.94 38.41
N THR A 437 15.87 -15.37 39.17
CA THR A 437 17.16 -15.99 39.44
C THR A 437 17.03 -16.91 40.64
N ASN A 438 17.62 -18.11 40.57
CA ASN A 438 17.75 -19.08 41.65
C ASN A 438 18.65 -18.52 42.77
N LYS A 439 18.09 -17.57 43.49
CA LYS A 439 18.63 -16.94 44.69
C LYS A 439 17.52 -16.81 45.71
N TYR A 440 17.83 -17.22 46.94
CA TYR A 440 16.83 -17.37 47.98
C TYR A 440 17.40 -17.20 49.38
N THR A 441 16.49 -17.03 50.34
CA THR A 441 16.76 -17.11 51.78
C THR A 441 15.90 -18.20 52.38
N ASN A 442 16.47 -19.00 53.28
CA ASN A 442 15.73 -19.97 54.08
C ASN A 442 16.25 -19.96 55.53
N SER A 443 15.78 -20.88 56.37
CA SER A 443 16.15 -20.94 57.79
C SER A 443 17.64 -21.17 58.07
N TYR A 444 18.41 -21.63 57.08
CA TYR A 444 19.82 -22.03 57.23
C TYR A 444 20.78 -21.20 56.38
N THR A 445 20.28 -20.58 55.32
CA THR A 445 21.09 -19.91 54.30
C THR A 445 20.47 -18.56 53.94
N THR A 446 21.28 -17.51 54.03
CA THR A 446 20.95 -16.20 53.46
C THR A 446 21.59 -16.08 52.09
N ASN A 447 20.80 -15.69 51.08
CA ASN A 447 21.27 -15.53 49.70
C ASN A 447 21.90 -16.80 49.07
N GLY A 448 21.30 -17.96 49.38
CA GLY A 448 21.65 -19.25 48.78
C GLY A 448 21.23 -19.35 47.31
N GLY A 449 21.51 -20.48 46.66
CA GLY A 449 21.24 -20.72 45.25
C GLY A 449 22.45 -20.45 44.34
N ASP A 450 22.35 -20.89 43.09
CA ASP A 450 23.48 -21.06 42.15
C ASP A 450 23.55 -20.01 41.02
N ASN A 451 22.77 -18.92 41.13
CA ASN A 451 22.72 -17.84 40.13
C ASN A 451 22.14 -18.22 38.76
N THR A 452 21.62 -19.44 38.57
CA THR A 452 20.89 -19.78 37.35
C THR A 452 19.58 -18.98 37.29
N ARG A 453 19.05 -18.71 36.10
CA ARG A 453 17.84 -17.89 35.93
C ARG A 453 16.88 -18.56 34.97
N ILE A 454 15.59 -18.45 35.25
CA ILE A 454 14.54 -18.89 34.33
C ILE A 454 13.63 -17.72 33.99
N VAL A 455 13.38 -17.55 32.69
CA VAL A 455 12.41 -16.60 32.15
C VAL A 455 11.37 -17.40 31.39
N VAL A 456 10.11 -17.20 31.71
CA VAL A 456 8.99 -17.90 31.09
C VAL A 456 8.00 -16.87 30.58
N ASN A 457 7.53 -17.09 29.37
CA ASN A 457 6.35 -16.44 28.87
C ASN A 457 5.40 -17.49 28.30
N TYR A 458 4.15 -17.43 28.75
CA TYR A 458 3.11 -18.31 28.28
C TYR A 458 1.78 -17.58 28.19
N LYS A 459 1.09 -17.69 27.07
CA LYS A 459 -0.29 -17.26 26.88
C LYS A 459 -1.08 -18.35 26.16
N GLY A 460 -2.08 -18.91 26.82
CA GLY A 460 -2.84 -20.03 26.28
C GLY A 460 -3.88 -20.62 27.23
N THR A 461 -4.58 -21.64 26.76
CA THR A 461 -5.50 -22.45 27.57
C THR A 461 -4.79 -23.64 28.17
N PHE A 462 -5.28 -24.11 29.32
CA PHE A 462 -4.74 -25.27 30.01
C PHE A 462 -5.70 -26.45 29.97
N GLU A 463 -5.16 -27.65 29.73
CA GLU A 463 -5.88 -28.91 29.94
C GLU A 463 -5.97 -29.25 31.44
N ALA A 464 -6.93 -30.08 31.83
CA ALA A 464 -6.98 -30.60 33.20
C ALA A 464 -5.82 -31.59 33.42
N TYR A 465 -5.07 -31.43 34.52
CA TYR A 465 -3.92 -32.27 34.87
C TYR A 465 -4.24 -33.73 35.20
#